data_AF-A0A356PFI5-F1
#
_entry.id   AF-A0A356PFI5-F1
#
_cell.length_a   1.000
_cell.length_b   1.000
_cell.length_c   1.000
_cell.angle_alpha   90.00
_cell.angle_beta   90.00
_cell.angle_gamma   90.00
#
_symmetry.space_group_name_H-M   'P 1'
#
loop_
_entity.id
_entity.type
_entity.pdbx_description
1 polymer ?
#
loop_
_entity_poly.entity_id
_entity_poly.type
_entity_poly.pdbx_seq_one_letter_code
_entity_poly.pdbx_strand_id
1 'polypeptide(L)' 'MVNQVKPRSAAEQRPNDKPAYIDTNCPECGSPLVLLYILENPLAPTDKIWHDEFICPKCRDGIYLDFPM' A
#
# COMPACT_ATOMS: atom_id res chain seq x y z
N MET A 1 13.66 16.25 3.65
CA MET A 1 12.69 15.15 3.64
C MET A 1 11.34 15.79 3.38
N VAL A 2 10.74 15.57 2.21
CA VAL A 2 9.40 16.11 1.93
C VAL A 2 8.44 15.34 2.83
N ASN A 3 7.74 16.03 3.74
CA ASN A 3 6.61 15.44 4.46
C ASN A 3 5.54 15.13 3.42
N GLN A 4 5.63 13.96 2.81
CA GLN A 4 4.67 13.51 1.83
C GLN A 4 3.39 13.22 2.59
N VAL A 5 2.35 14.02 2.33
CA VAL A 5 1.05 13.85 2.96
C VAL A 5 0.53 12.48 2.55
N LYS A 6 0.38 11.58 3.52
CA LYS A 6 -0.20 10.26 3.27
C LYS A 6 -1.61 10.44 2.74
N PRO A 7 -1.97 9.77 1.63
CA PRO A 7 -3.33 9.83 1.15
C PRO A 7 -4.27 9.16 2.13
N ARG A 8 -5.49 9.70 2.23
CA ARG A 8 -6.54 9.18 3.13
C ARG A 8 -7.57 8.34 2.39
N SER A 9 -7.60 8.44 1.06
CA SER A 9 -8.51 7.69 0.19
C SER A 9 -7.87 7.40 -1.17
N ALA A 10 -8.26 6.27 -1.77
CA ALA A 10 -7.94 5.94 -3.16
C ALA A 10 -8.55 6.95 -4.16
N ALA A 11 -9.64 7.65 -3.77
CA ALA A 11 -10.29 8.66 -4.60
C ALA A 11 -9.60 10.05 -4.55
N GLU A 12 -8.63 10.27 -3.66
CA GLU A 12 -7.92 11.55 -3.57
C GLU A 12 -6.90 11.68 -4.73
N GLN A 13 -7.04 12.71 -5.57
CA GLN A 13 -6.05 12.99 -6.61
C GLN A 13 -4.67 13.26 -5.99
N ARG A 14 -3.64 12.61 -6.53
CA ARG A 14 -2.27 12.80 -6.06
C ARG A 14 -1.63 14.05 -6.66
N PRO A 15 -0.71 14.72 -5.94
CA PRO A 15 0.02 15.86 -6.49
C PRO A 15 0.73 15.50 -7.79
N ASN A 16 0.49 16.29 -8.84
CA ASN A 16 1.04 16.08 -10.19
C ASN A 16 0.65 14.73 -10.83
N ASP A 17 -0.46 14.12 -10.41
CA ASP A 17 -0.94 12.82 -10.90
C ASP A 17 0.09 11.69 -10.77
N LYS A 18 0.98 11.81 -9.78
CA LYS A 18 1.98 10.78 -9.47
C LYS A 18 1.64 10.06 -8.17
N PRO A 19 1.81 8.73 -8.09
CA PRO A 19 1.75 7.99 -6.84
C PRO A 19 2.51 8.67 -5.71
N ALA A 20 1.96 8.66 -4.51
CA ALA A 20 2.78 8.77 -3.31
C ALA A 20 3.51 7.44 -3.11
N TYR A 21 4.81 7.50 -2.89
CA TYR A 21 5.56 6.28 -2.62
C TYR A 21 5.50 5.99 -1.12
N ILE A 22 5.17 4.75 -0.77
CA ILE A 22 5.18 4.24 0.60
C ILE A 22 6.40 3.34 0.83
N ASP A 23 6.80 3.17 2.09
CA ASP A 23 7.81 2.17 2.45
C ASP A 23 7.33 0.76 2.05
N THR A 24 8.24 -0.06 1.54
CA THR A 24 7.98 -1.48 1.21
C THR A 24 7.72 -2.35 2.44
N ASN A 25 8.16 -1.91 3.61
CA ASN A 25 8.09 -2.67 4.86
C ASN A 25 7.19 -1.98 5.88
N CYS A 26 6.51 -2.79 6.70
CA CYS A 26 5.74 -2.32 7.84
C CYS A 26 6.66 -1.57 8.82
N PRO A 27 6.34 -0.32 9.20
CA PRO A 27 7.16 0.46 10.12
C PRO A 27 7.22 -0.13 11.54
N GLU A 28 6.22 -0.91 11.94
CA GLU A 28 6.16 -1.51 13.29
C GLU A 28 7.02 -2.77 13.43
N CYS A 29 7.02 -3.65 12.43
CA CYS A 29 7.66 -4.97 12.53
C CYS A 29 8.65 -5.30 11.41
N GLY A 30 8.86 -4.40 10.44
CA GLY A 30 9.79 -4.56 9.33
C GLY A 30 9.41 -5.62 8.30
N SER A 31 8.24 -6.27 8.42
CA SER A 31 7.81 -7.28 7.44
C SER A 31 7.32 -6.61 6.15
N PRO A 32 7.54 -7.22 4.98
CA PRO A 32 7.06 -6.66 3.72
C PRO A 32 5.56 -6.43 3.74
N LEU A 33 5.14 -5.25 3.27
CA LEU A 33 3.75 -4.98 2.98
C LEU A 33 3.31 -5.77 1.74
N VAL A 34 2.09 -6.28 1.77
CA VAL A 34 1.50 -7.05 0.65
C VAL A 34 0.19 -6.41 0.23
N LEU A 35 -0.23 -6.65 -1.01
CA LEU A 35 -1.55 -6.23 -1.47
C LEU A 35 -2.63 -6.87 -0.61
N LEU A 36 -3.51 -6.05 -0.03
CA LEU A 36 -4.62 -6.51 0.79
C LEU A 36 -5.49 -7.51 0.03
N TYR A 37 -5.81 -7.18 -1.22
CA TYR A 37 -6.61 -8.04 -2.09
C TYR A 37 -6.01 -9.44 -2.26
N ILE A 38 -4.69 -9.56 -2.48
CA ILE A 38 -4.02 -10.85 -2.63
C ILE A 38 -3.99 -11.61 -1.29
N LEU A 39 -3.79 -10.90 -0.17
CA LEU A 39 -3.81 -11.50 1.15
C LEU A 39 -5.20 -12.09 1.50
N GLU A 40 -6.26 -11.40 1.13
CA GLU A 40 -7.64 -11.84 1.36
C GLU A 40 -8.12 -12.84 0.30
N ASN A 41 -7.53 -12.81 -0.90
CA ASN A 41 -7.88 -13.69 -2.02
C ASN A 41 -6.62 -14.39 -2.57
N PRO A 42 -6.07 -15.40 -1.88
CA PRO A 42 -4.80 -16.03 -2.28
C PRO A 42 -4.82 -16.74 -3.63
N LEU A 43 -6.02 -17.00 -4.18
CA LEU A 43 -6.23 -17.60 -5.51
C LEU A 43 -6.44 -16.56 -6.61
N ALA A 44 -6.40 -15.26 -6.27
CA ALA A 44 -6.55 -14.20 -7.24
C ALA A 44 -5.44 -14.24 -8.29
N PRO A 45 -5.76 -13.94 -9.57
CA PRO A 45 -4.75 -13.82 -10.61
C PRO A 45 -3.71 -12.76 -10.25
N THR A 46 -2.44 -13.14 -10.21
CA THR A 46 -1.31 -12.24 -9.87
C THR A 46 -0.81 -11.42 -11.05
N ASP A 47 -1.32 -11.69 -12.26
CA ASP A 47 -1.07 -10.92 -13.48
C ASP A 47 -1.88 -9.60 -13.52
N LYS A 48 -2.89 -9.46 -12.65
CA LYS A 48 -3.60 -8.21 -12.43
C LYS A 48 -2.97 -7.42 -11.29
N ILE A 49 -2.45 -6.25 -11.63
CA ILE A 49 -1.88 -5.34 -10.64
C ILE A 49 -2.97 -4.42 -10.11
N TRP A 50 -3.13 -4.44 -8.79
CA TRP A 50 -3.97 -3.53 -8.01
C TRP A 50 -3.02 -2.64 -7.21
N HIS A 51 -3.27 -1.35 -7.08
CA HIS A 51 -2.22 -0.36 -6.82
C HIS A 51 -2.42 0.51 -5.58
N ASP A 52 -3.34 0.12 -4.70
CA ASP A 52 -3.99 1.13 -3.87
C ASP A 52 -4.01 0.76 -2.39
N GLU A 53 -3.98 -0.52 -2.04
CA GLU A 53 -4.21 -1.00 -0.67
C GLU A 53 -3.20 -2.09 -0.28
N PHE A 54 -2.25 -1.71 0.57
CA PHE A 54 -1.25 -2.59 1.14
C PHE A 54 -1.48 -2.80 2.63
N ILE A 55 -1.08 -3.94 3.16
CA ILE A 55 -1.24 -4.30 4.57
C ILE A 55 -0.03 -5.10 5.05
N CYS A 56 0.32 -4.93 6.33
CA CYS A 56 1.25 -5.84 6.98
C CYS A 56 0.53 -7.17 7.26
N PRO A 57 0.98 -8.31 6.70
CA PRO A 57 0.31 -9.59 6.93
C PRO A 57 0.45 -10.11 8.37
N LYS A 58 1.40 -9.55 9.14
CA LYS A 58 1.63 -9.89 10.55
C LYS A 58 0.88 -8.98 11.50
N CYS A 59 1.06 -7.67 11.39
CA CYS A 59 0.49 -6.72 12.34
C CYS A 59 -0.99 -6.46 12.10
N ARG A 60 -1.44 -6.45 10.83
CA ARG A 60 -2.82 -6.04 10.46
C ARG A 60 -3.24 -4.73 11.15
N ASP A 61 -2.29 -3.81 11.21
CA ASP A 61 -2.30 -2.55 11.94
C ASP A 61 -2.96 -1.39 11.17
N GLY A 62 -3.28 -1.61 9.90
CA GLY A 62 -3.97 -0.64 9.06
C GLY A 62 -3.70 -0.88 7.57
N ILE A 63 -4.32 -0.04 6.74
CA ILE A 63 -4.11 -0.03 5.30
C ILE A 63 -3.13 1.08 4.95
N TYR A 64 -2.11 0.70 4.20
CA TYR A 64 -1.12 1.59 3.62
C TYR A 64 -1.56 1.84 2.18
N LEU A 65 -2.00 3.06 1.91
CA LEU A 65 -2.47 3.44 0.58
C LEU A 65 -1.28 3.85 -0.30
N ASP A 66 -1.39 3.59 -1.61
CA ASP A 66 -0.45 3.99 -2.68
C ASP A 66 0.71 2.98 -2.93
N PHE A 67 1.74 3.37 -3.70
CA PHE A 67 2.72 2.42 -4.27
C PHE A 67 3.98 2.23 -3.40
N PRO A 68 4.37 0.99 -3.05
CA PRO A 68 5.66 0.74 -2.39
C PRO A 68 6.83 0.94 -3.35
N MET A 69 7.93 1.53 -2.84
CA MET A 69 9.15 1.84 -3.60
C MET A 69 10.41 1.18 -3.03
#